data_AF-A0AAV0XCU6-F1
#
_entry.id   AF-A0AAV0XCU6-F1
#
_cell.length_a   1.000
_cell.length_b   1.000
_cell.length_c   1.000
_cell.angle_alpha   90.00
_cell.angle_beta   90.00
_cell.angle_gamma   90.00
#
_symmetry.space_group_name_H-M   'P 1'
#
loop_
_entity.id
_entity.type
_entity.pdbx_description
1 polymer ?
#
loop_
_entity_poly.entity_id
_entity_poly.type
_entity_poly.pdbx_seq_one_letter_code
_entity_poly.pdbx_strand_id
1 'polypeptide(L)'
;MKLLLKLLLTCFKFNVHNTAMDTVICKLEQRFAKHAEICSDFTCLDPRQFSKPLPTTALFKLSKVLGLENTSILREEFLDFTKKWDKLKLNLPEVYESYRSDEENELPELDLECLQKMS
;
A
#
# COMPACT_ATOMS: atom_id res chain seq x y z
N MET A 1 45.42 13.17 15.94
CA MET A 1 45.05 11.76 15.66
C MET A 1 43.61 11.41 16.10
N LYS A 2 43.22 11.57 17.38
CA LYS A 2 41.86 11.23 17.86
C LYS A 2 40.69 11.96 17.15
N LEU A 3 40.89 13.24 16.79
CA LEU A 3 39.86 14.04 16.09
C LEU A 3 39.59 13.52 14.67
N LEU A 4 40.66 13.11 13.98
CA LEU A 4 40.64 12.58 12.62
C LEU A 4 39.92 11.22 12.57
N LEU A 5 40.16 10.38 13.58
CA LEU A 5 39.48 9.10 13.74
C LEU A 5 37.97 9.28 14.01
N LYS A 6 37.60 10.25 14.86
CA LYS A 6 36.18 10.58 15.10
C LYS A 6 35.49 11.06 13.83
N LEU A 7 36.13 11.93 13.06
CA LEU A 7 35.57 12.43 11.80
C LEU A 7 35.36 11.28 10.79
N LEU A 8 36.36 10.41 10.62
CA LEU A 8 36.27 9.22 9.76
C LEU A 8 35.13 8.29 10.17
N LEU A 9 34.98 8.01 11.47
CA LEU A 9 33.90 7.18 11.99
C LEU A 9 32.51 7.79 11.73
N THR A 10 32.38 9.12 11.88
CA THR A 10 31.12 9.81 11.60
C THR A 10 30.78 9.78 10.12
N CYS A 11 31.76 10.05 9.24
CA CYS A 11 31.57 9.96 7.78
C CYS A 11 31.18 8.54 7.35
N PHE A 12 31.83 7.52 7.90
CA PHE A 12 31.49 6.13 7.61
C PHE A 12 30.05 5.80 8.03
N LYS A 13 29.64 6.18 9.25
CA LYS A 13 28.26 5.97 9.73
C LYS A 13 27.22 6.64 8.83
N PHE A 14 27.47 7.89 8.44
CA PHE A 14 26.57 8.64 7.57
C PHE A 14 26.45 7.97 6.19
N ASN A 15 27.58 7.57 5.60
CA ASN A 15 27.59 6.90 4.30
C ASN A 15 26.86 5.55 4.34
N VAL A 16 27.06 4.75 5.39
CA VAL A 16 26.36 3.47 5.55
C VAL A 16 24.86 3.70 5.70
N HIS A 17 24.45 4.67 6.53
CA HIS A 17 23.04 5.00 6.71
C HIS A 17 22.38 5.44 5.40
N ASN A 18 22.99 6.38 4.69
CA ASN A 18 22.45 6.86 3.42
C ASN A 18 22.38 5.74 2.38
N THR A 19 23.43 4.94 2.25
CA THR A 19 23.44 3.81 1.31
C THR A 19 22.32 2.81 1.63
N ALA A 20 22.08 2.52 2.92
CA ALA A 20 21.00 1.64 3.34
C ALA A 20 19.62 2.25 2.99
N MET A 21 19.42 3.54 3.28
CA MET A 21 18.17 4.23 2.97
C MET A 21 17.91 4.30 1.46
N ASP A 22 18.90 4.70 0.68
CA ASP A 22 18.83 4.73 -0.79
C ASP A 22 18.48 3.35 -1.35
N THR A 23 19.10 2.30 -0.80
CA THR A 23 18.79 0.92 -1.21
C THR A 23 17.34 0.55 -0.91
N VAL A 24 16.83 0.89 0.27
CA VAL A 24 15.43 0.62 0.63
C VAL A 24 14.48 1.36 -0.30
N ILE A 25 14.72 2.66 -0.54
CA ILE A 25 13.91 3.48 -1.44
C ILE A 25 13.90 2.89 -2.85
N CYS A 26 15.07 2.59 -3.42
CA CYS A 26 15.17 2.00 -4.75
C CYS A 26 14.43 0.65 -4.84
N LYS A 27 14.49 -0.19 -3.80
CA LYS A 27 13.77 -1.47 -3.79
C LYS A 27 12.25 -1.30 -3.72
N LEU A 28 11.77 -0.31 -2.96
CA LEU A 28 10.35 0.03 -2.90
C LEU A 28 9.86 0.55 -4.26
N GLU A 29 10.60 1.46 -4.88
CA GLU A 29 10.29 1.99 -6.22
C GLU A 29 10.24 0.87 -7.25
N GLN A 30 11.22 -0.04 -7.26
CA GLN A 30 11.25 -1.19 -8.17
C GLN A 30 10.05 -2.12 -7.97
N ARG A 31 9.66 -2.40 -6.71
CA ARG A 31 8.48 -3.23 -6.42
C ARG A 31 7.20 -2.52 -6.85
N PHE A 32 7.07 -1.23 -6.56
CA PHE A 32 5.91 -0.46 -6.95
C PHE A 32 5.79 -0.39 -8.47
N ALA A 33 6.87 -0.04 -9.18
CA ALA A 33 6.89 -0.01 -10.65
C ALA A 33 6.50 -1.36 -11.26
N LYS A 34 7.00 -2.47 -10.70
CA LYS A 34 6.66 -3.83 -11.14
C LYS A 34 5.16 -4.16 -10.98
N HIS A 35 4.51 -3.56 -9.98
CA HIS A 35 3.11 -3.82 -9.61
C HIS A 35 2.19 -2.62 -9.85
N ALA A 36 2.65 -1.58 -10.53
CA ALA A 36 1.92 -0.32 -10.67
C ALA A 36 0.57 -0.51 -11.37
N GLU A 37 0.51 -1.39 -12.36
CA GLU A 37 -0.73 -1.73 -13.08
C GLU A 37 -1.79 -2.34 -12.14
N ILE A 38 -1.39 -3.25 -11.24
CA ILE A 38 -2.35 -3.86 -10.32
C ILE A 38 -2.77 -2.88 -9.23
N CYS A 39 -1.86 -2.03 -8.76
CA CYS A 39 -2.20 -0.93 -7.86
C CYS A 39 -3.20 0.02 -8.52
N SER A 40 -3.00 0.38 -9.79
CA SER A 40 -3.93 1.19 -10.57
C SER A 40 -5.31 0.52 -10.68
N ASP A 41 -5.35 -0.79 -10.94
CA ASP A 41 -6.62 -1.53 -10.95
C ASP A 41 -7.33 -1.49 -9.60
N PHE A 42 -6.59 -1.65 -8.49
CA PHE A 42 -7.16 -1.56 -7.15
C PHE A 42 -7.69 -0.17 -6.80
N THR A 43 -7.12 0.91 -7.33
CA THR A 43 -7.67 2.27 -7.11
C THR A 43 -9.08 2.42 -7.67
N CYS A 44 -9.45 1.64 -8.68
CA CYS A 44 -10.81 1.64 -9.22
C CYS A 44 -11.84 1.06 -8.23
N LEU A 45 -11.41 0.20 -7.29
CA LEU A 45 -12.28 -0.41 -6.29
C LEU A 45 -12.61 0.52 -5.12
N ASP A 46 -12.00 1.71 -5.05
CA ASP A 46 -12.33 2.72 -4.06
C ASP A 46 -13.74 3.29 -4.35
N PRO A 47 -14.70 3.17 -3.42
CA PRO A 47 -16.05 3.70 -3.61
C PRO A 47 -16.11 5.19 -3.92
N ARG A 48 -15.09 5.97 -3.50
CA ARG A 48 -14.97 7.40 -3.81
C ARG A 48 -14.76 7.66 -5.31
N GLN A 49 -14.33 6.66 -6.06
CA GLN A 49 -14.08 6.74 -7.50
C GLN A 49 -15.24 6.19 -8.35
N PHE A 50 -16.28 5.59 -7.74
CA PHE A 50 -17.38 4.94 -8.48
C PHE A 50 -18.22 5.90 -9.33
N SER A 51 -18.19 7.20 -9.01
CA SER A 51 -18.83 8.24 -9.81
C SER A 51 -18.06 8.60 -11.09
N LYS A 52 -16.80 8.17 -11.22
CA LYS A 52 -15.96 8.49 -12.37
C LYS A 52 -16.07 7.40 -13.45
N PRO A 53 -15.89 7.78 -14.72
CA PRO A 53 -15.81 6.80 -15.80
C PRO A 53 -14.67 5.82 -15.57
N LEU A 54 -14.95 4.52 -15.69
CA LEU A 54 -13.93 3.48 -15.59
C LEU A 54 -13.01 3.53 -16.83
N PRO A 55 -11.69 3.74 -16.66
CA PRO A 55 -10.75 3.72 -17.79
C PRO A 55 -10.82 2.41 -18.56
N THR A 56 -10.61 2.43 -19.88
CA THR A 56 -10.68 1.22 -20.73
C THR A 56 -9.64 0.16 -20.36
N THR A 57 -8.51 0.59 -19.79
CA THR A 57 -7.40 -0.26 -19.34
C THR A 57 -7.59 -0.82 -17.93
N ALA A 58 -8.59 -0.35 -17.18
CA ALA A 58 -8.80 -0.78 -15.80
C ALA A 58 -9.25 -2.25 -15.68
N LEU A 59 -8.90 -2.87 -14.56
CA LEU A 59 -9.22 -4.25 -14.17
C LEU A 59 -8.56 -5.33 -15.03
N PHE A 60 -7.65 -4.96 -15.94
CA PHE A 60 -6.99 -5.88 -16.85
C PHE A 60 -5.90 -6.72 -16.17
N LYS A 61 -5.14 -6.12 -15.24
CA LYS A 61 -4.15 -6.88 -14.48
C LYS A 61 -4.84 -7.72 -13.41
N LEU A 62 -5.90 -7.18 -12.82
CA LEU A 62 -6.72 -7.88 -11.84
C LEU A 62 -7.41 -9.11 -12.44
N SER A 63 -7.99 -9.01 -13.64
CA SER A 63 -8.63 -10.15 -14.32
C SER A 63 -7.65 -11.31 -14.53
N LYS A 64 -6.41 -10.99 -14.93
CA LYS A 64 -5.34 -11.98 -15.10
C LYS A 64 -4.97 -12.67 -13.79
N VAL A 65 -4.86 -11.92 -12.69
CA VAL A 65 -4.54 -12.49 -11.37
C VAL A 65 -5.65 -13.39 -10.85
N LEU A 66 -6.90 -13.03 -11.13
CA LEU A 66 -8.09 -13.82 -10.78
C LEU A 66 -8.30 -15.04 -11.70
N GLY A 67 -7.49 -15.20 -12.75
CA GLY A 67 -7.64 -16.29 -13.71
C GLY A 67 -8.89 -16.18 -14.58
N LEU A 68 -9.44 -14.97 -14.76
CA LEU A 68 -10.62 -14.76 -15.59
C LEU A 68 -10.21 -14.67 -17.06
N GLU A 69 -10.77 -15.54 -17.90
CA GLU A 69 -10.49 -15.57 -19.34
C GLU A 69 -11.01 -14.32 -20.07
N ASN A 70 -12.11 -13.74 -19.58
CA ASN A 70 -12.73 -12.58 -20.20
C ASN A 70 -12.79 -11.37 -19.25
N THR A 71 -11.96 -10.36 -19.55
CA THR A 71 -11.93 -9.10 -18.80
C THR A 71 -13.20 -8.26 -19.02
N SER A 72 -13.93 -8.45 -20.12
CA SER A 72 -15.17 -7.69 -20.37
C SER A 72 -16.24 -8.01 -19.34
N ILE A 73 -16.39 -9.28 -18.96
CA ILE A 73 -17.34 -9.74 -17.94
C ILE A 73 -17.04 -9.06 -16.61
N LEU A 74 -15.77 -9.07 -16.18
CA LEU A 74 -15.37 -8.41 -14.94
C LEU A 74 -15.69 -6.91 -14.96
N ARG A 75 -15.48 -6.24 -16.10
CA ARG A 75 -15.76 -4.80 -16.24
C ARG A 75 -17.26 -4.53 -16.22
N GLU A 76 -18.07 -5.35 -16.88
CA GLU A 76 -19.53 -5.21 -16.91
C GLU A 76 -20.13 -5.42 -15.52
N GLU A 77 -19.73 -6.51 -14.83
CA GLU A 77 -20.13 -6.80 -13.46
C GLU A 77 -19.69 -5.70 -12.49
N PHE A 78 -18.46 -5.19 -12.65
CA PHE A 78 -18.00 -4.08 -11.83
C PHE A 78 -18.82 -2.80 -12.06
N LEU A 79 -19.13 -2.46 -13.32
CA LEU A 79 -19.96 -1.29 -13.63
C LEU A 79 -21.41 -1.44 -13.15
N ASP A 80 -21.94 -2.65 -13.12
CA ASP A 80 -23.25 -2.92 -12.53
C ASP A 80 -23.19 -2.80 -10.99
N PHE A 81 -22.13 -3.33 -10.38
CA PHE A 81 -21.87 -3.21 -8.94
C PHE A 81 -21.78 -1.74 -8.50
N THR A 82 -21.02 -0.89 -9.20
CA THR A 82 -20.89 0.54 -8.83
C THR A 82 -22.22 1.28 -8.87
N LYS A 83 -23.09 0.97 -9.84
CA LYS A 83 -24.45 1.55 -9.93
C LYS A 83 -25.35 1.11 -8.78
N LYS A 84 -25.13 -0.11 -8.27
CA LYS A 84 -25.88 -0.68 -7.16
C LYS A 84 -25.26 -0.36 -5.80
N TRP A 85 -24.07 0.26 -5.77
CA TRP A 85 -23.31 0.52 -4.55
C TRP A 85 -24.12 1.24 -3.47
N ASP A 86 -24.92 2.25 -3.82
CA ASP A 86 -25.73 2.98 -2.83
C ASP A 86 -26.78 2.12 -2.13
N LYS A 87 -27.22 1.02 -2.77
CA LYS A 87 -28.15 0.04 -2.21
C LYS A 87 -27.43 -1.11 -1.51
N LEU A 88 -26.21 -1.42 -1.94
CA LEU A 88 -25.38 -2.51 -1.43
C LEU A 88 -24.52 -2.10 -0.24
N LYS A 89 -24.19 -0.81 -0.11
CA LYS A 89 -23.65 -0.21 1.11
C LYS A 89 -24.79 -0.25 2.13
N LEU A 90 -25.06 -1.43 2.67
CA LEU A 90 -25.76 -1.53 3.93
C LEU A 90 -24.97 -0.61 4.87
N ASN A 91 -25.65 0.33 5.52
CA ASN A 91 -25.06 1.00 6.67
C ASN A 91 -24.59 -0.15 7.55
N LEU A 92 -23.27 -0.35 7.66
CA LEU A 92 -22.76 -1.36 8.57
C LEU A 92 -23.47 -1.10 9.91
N PRO A 93 -24.02 -2.13 10.58
CA PRO A 93 -24.55 -1.94 11.91
C PRO A 93 -23.55 -1.12 12.73
N GLU A 94 -24.01 -0.12 13.50
CA GLU A 94 -23.23 0.83 14.32
C GLU A 94 -21.98 0.22 15.01
N VAL A 95 -21.99 -1.09 15.25
CA VAL A 95 -20.85 -1.92 15.67
C VAL A 95 -19.56 -1.64 14.87
N TYR A 96 -19.62 -1.34 13.56
CA TYR A 96 -18.41 -1.04 12.78
C TYR A 96 -17.96 0.43 12.83
N GLU A 97 -18.83 1.36 13.24
CA GLU A 97 -18.42 2.74 13.55
C GLU A 97 -17.59 2.81 14.83
N SER A 98 -17.76 1.86 15.76
CA SER A 98 -16.94 1.77 16.97
C SER A 98 -15.44 1.49 16.69
N TYR A 99 -15.11 0.86 15.56
CA TYR A 99 -13.71 0.69 15.12
C TYR A 99 -13.15 1.92 14.39
N ARG A 100 -14.00 2.91 14.08
CA ARG A 100 -13.61 4.10 13.32
C ARG A 100 -13.31 5.30 14.23
N SER A 101 -13.66 5.23 15.52
CA SER A 101 -13.43 6.31 16.49
C SER A 101 -12.28 6.06 17.47
N ASP A 102 -11.67 4.88 17.49
CA ASP A 102 -10.55 4.62 18.40
C ASP A 102 -9.22 4.66 17.63
N GLU A 103 -8.54 5.80 17.81
CA GLU A 103 -7.08 5.96 17.86
C GLU A 103 -6.33 6.38 16.58
N GLU A 104 -6.34 7.70 16.36
CA GLU A 104 -5.15 8.49 16.05
C GLU A 104 -4.11 8.51 17.21
N ASN A 105 -4.12 7.54 18.13
CA ASN A 105 -3.20 7.50 19.26
C ASN A 105 -2.32 6.25 19.20
N GLU A 106 -1.00 6.51 19.30
CA GLU A 106 0.07 5.58 19.63
C GLU A 106 0.22 4.34 18.72
N LEU A 107 1.10 4.49 17.73
CA LEU A 107 1.83 3.35 17.17
C LEU A 107 2.34 2.49 18.32
N PRO A 108 2.11 1.16 18.33
CA PRO A 108 2.67 0.30 19.36
C PRO A 108 4.19 0.48 19.36
N GLU A 109 4.71 0.93 20.49
CA GLU A 109 6.14 1.02 20.75
C GLU A 109 6.74 -0.35 20.42
N LEU A 110 7.55 -0.43 19.35
CA LEU A 110 8.28 -1.64 19.01
C LEU A 110 9.19 -1.95 20.20
N ASP A 111 8.81 -2.95 20.99
CA ASP A 111 9.60 -3.44 22.10
C ASP A 111 10.97 -3.93 21.56
N LEU A 112 11.96 -3.07 21.72
CA LEU A 112 13.34 -3.28 21.27
C LEU A 112 14.01 -4.45 22.03
N GLU A 113 13.42 -4.96 23.11
CA GLU A 113 13.97 -6.13 23.83
C GLU A 113 13.94 -7.42 23.00
N CYS A 114 13.03 -7.53 22.02
CA CYS A 114 12.98 -8.71 21.16
C CYS A 114 14.13 -8.77 20.14
N LEU A 115 14.74 -7.63 19.78
CA LEU A 115 15.85 -7.58 18.82
C LEU A 115 17.24 -7.79 19.45
N GLN A 116 17.34 -7.77 20.78
CA GLN A 116 18.61 -8.02 21.48
C GLN A 116 18.86 -9.50 21.81
N LYS A 117 17.89 -10.39 21.58
CA LYS A 117 18.07 -11.85 21.76
C LYS A 117 18.53 -12.59 20.50
N MET A 118 18.84 -11.87 19.42
CA MET A 118 19.34 -12.44 18.16
C MET A 118 20.74 -11.93 17.77
N SER A 119 21.56 -11.52 18.74
CA SER A 119 23.01 -11.35 18.59
C SER A 119 23.73 -12.11 19.69
#